data_AF-A0A151TNB6-F1
#
_entry.id   AF-A0A151TNB6-F1
#
_cell.length_a   1.000
_cell.length_b   1.000
_cell.length_c   1.000
_cell.angle_alpha   90.00
_cell.angle_beta   90.00
_cell.angle_gamma   90.00
#
_symmetry.space_group_name_H-M   'P 1'
#
loop_
_entity.id
_entity.type
_entity.pdbx_description
1 polymer ?
#
loop_
_entity_poly.entity_id
_entity_poly.type
_entity_poly.pdbx_seq_one_letter_code
_entity_poly.pdbx_strand_id
1 'polypeptide(L)'
;MKRSSSQESVATRKCMHCEVTSTPQWREGPMGPKTLCNACGVRYRSGRLFAEYRPAASPTFVASLHSNSHKKVLEIRNRATQESVR
;
A
#
# COMPACT_ATOMS: atom_id res chain seq x y z
N MET A 1 9.69 -2.24 -30.47
CA MET A 1 8.86 -1.03 -30.21
C MET A 1 8.94 -0.68 -28.72
N LYS A 2 9.82 0.26 -28.33
CA LYS A 2 9.99 0.68 -26.94
C LYS A 2 8.97 1.78 -26.64
N ARG A 3 7.89 1.42 -25.95
CA ARG A 3 6.77 2.32 -25.61
C ARG A 3 7.25 3.49 -24.76
N SER A 4 6.92 4.69 -25.21
CA SER A 4 7.25 5.99 -24.66
C SER A 4 7.03 6.08 -23.15
N SER A 5 8.10 6.39 -22.40
CA SER A 5 7.99 6.84 -21.01
C SER A 5 7.71 8.33 -21.04
N SER A 6 6.43 8.73 -21.04
CA SER A 6 6.02 10.11 -20.88
C SER A 6 6.72 10.71 -19.65
N GLN A 7 7.54 11.73 -19.90
CA GLN A 7 8.15 12.57 -18.88
C GLN A 7 7.03 13.41 -18.25
N GLU A 8 6.49 12.95 -17.13
CA GLU A 8 5.74 13.79 -16.19
C GLU A 8 6.76 14.46 -15.25
N SER A 9 6.53 15.76 -15.00
CA SER A 9 7.24 16.61 -14.03
C SER A 9 7.70 15.84 -12.80
N VAL A 10 8.95 16.07 -12.36
CA VAL A 10 9.64 15.37 -11.25
C VAL A 10 9.03 15.75 -9.89
N ALA A 11 7.72 15.57 -9.71
CA ALA A 11 7.17 15.33 -8.39
C ALA A 11 7.64 13.93 -7.97
N THR A 12 8.32 13.82 -6.84
CA THR A 12 8.73 12.53 -6.29
C THR A 12 7.49 11.64 -6.16
N ARG A 13 7.38 10.63 -7.04
CA ARG A 13 6.24 9.73 -7.05
C ARG A 13 6.20 8.98 -5.72
N LYS A 14 5.03 8.97 -5.08
CA LYS A 14 4.81 8.29 -3.79
C LYS A 14 3.64 7.33 -3.89
N CYS A 15 3.74 6.21 -3.17
CA CYS A 15 2.62 5.28 -3.03
C CYS A 15 1.48 5.96 -2.28
N MET A 16 0.28 5.96 -2.84
CA MET A 16 -0.88 6.58 -2.18
C MET A 16 -1.36 5.78 -0.96
N HIS A 17 -1.02 4.48 -0.89
CA HIS A 17 -1.35 3.67 0.29
C HIS A 17 -0.28 3.74 1.36
N CYS A 18 1.01 3.57 1.00
CA CYS A 18 2.09 3.42 1.99
C CYS A 18 3.18 4.49 1.97
N GLU A 19 3.03 5.53 1.16
CA GLU A 19 3.90 6.70 1.06
C GLU A 19 5.37 6.42 0.71
N VAL A 20 5.74 5.16 0.42
CA VAL A 20 7.08 4.86 -0.12
C VAL A 20 7.28 5.58 -1.44
N THR A 21 8.45 6.18 -1.58
CA THR A 21 8.89 6.90 -2.78
C THR A 21 9.79 6.05 -3.66
N SER A 22 10.33 4.95 -3.13
CA SER A 22 11.16 3.98 -3.85
C SER A 22 10.47 2.62 -3.92
N THR A 23 10.39 2.06 -5.13
CA THR A 23 9.81 0.75 -5.39
C THR A 23 10.31 0.22 -6.74
N PRO A 24 10.54 -1.09 -6.91
CA PRO A 24 10.99 -1.65 -8.19
C PRO A 24 9.96 -1.52 -9.31
N GLN A 25 8.67 -1.40 -8.98
CA GLN A 25 7.60 -1.26 -9.96
C GLN A 25 6.42 -0.48 -9.40
N TRP A 26 5.99 0.54 -10.14
CA TRP A 26 4.73 1.25 -9.89
C TRP A 26 3.56 0.48 -10.51
N ARG A 27 2.50 0.28 -9.73
CA ARG A 27 1.28 -0.44 -10.12
C ARG A 27 0.07 0.49 -10.11
N GLU A 28 -0.96 0.09 -10.83
CA GLU A 28 -2.28 0.72 -10.78
C GLU A 28 -2.93 0.53 -9.40
N GLY A 29 -3.63 1.57 -8.98
CA GLY A 29 -4.40 1.62 -7.74
C GLY A 29 -5.77 2.28 -7.96
N PRO A 30 -6.50 2.57 -6.88
CA PRO A 30 -7.86 3.10 -6.97
C PRO A 30 -7.92 4.49 -7.64
N MET A 31 -6.84 5.25 -7.54
CA MET A 31 -6.71 6.59 -8.14
C MET A 31 -6.07 6.55 -9.54
N GLY A 32 -6.00 5.38 -10.17
CA GLY A 32 -5.49 5.20 -11.53
C GLY A 32 -4.07 4.62 -11.62
N PRO A 33 -3.43 4.72 -12.80
CA PRO A 33 -2.16 4.04 -13.07
C PRO A 33 -1.01 4.61 -12.24
N LYS A 34 -0.07 3.73 -11.86
CA LYS A 34 1.18 4.08 -11.16
C LYS A 34 0.99 4.80 -9.80
N THR A 35 -0.15 4.62 -9.14
CA THR A 35 -0.47 5.25 -7.84
C THR A 35 -0.06 4.40 -6.63
N LEU A 36 0.26 3.11 -6.83
CA LEU A 36 0.70 2.21 -5.77
C LEU A 36 2.11 1.68 -6.02
N CYS A 37 2.85 1.41 -4.94
CA CYS A 37 4.08 0.65 -5.01
C CYS A 37 3.82 -0.82 -5.36
N ASN A 38 4.89 -1.57 -5.65
CA ASN A 38 4.75 -2.98 -6.01
C ASN A 38 3.95 -3.77 -4.97
N ALA A 39 4.36 -3.72 -3.70
CA ALA A 39 3.75 -4.49 -2.61
C ALA A 39 2.27 -4.14 -2.38
N CYS A 40 1.93 -2.84 -2.36
CA CYS A 40 0.53 -2.41 -2.19
C CYS A 40 -0.32 -2.76 -3.41
N GLY A 41 0.22 -2.61 -4.62
CA GLY A 41 -0.49 -2.90 -5.86
C GLY A 41 -0.86 -4.38 -6.03
N VAL A 42 0.00 -5.34 -5.63
CA VAL A 42 -0.38 -6.76 -5.65
C VAL A 42 -1.49 -7.09 -4.65
N ARG A 43 -1.49 -6.45 -3.48
CA ARG A 43 -2.57 -6.60 -2.49
C ARG A 43 -3.86 -5.94 -2.96
N TYR A 44 -3.78 -4.78 -3.60
CA TYR A 44 -4.94 -4.08 -4.16
C TYR A 44 -5.64 -4.95 -5.21
N ARG A 45 -4.88 -5.49 -6.17
CA ARG A 45 -5.41 -6.37 -7.22
C ARG A 45 -6.12 -7.60 -6.66
N SER A 46 -5.68 -8.12 -5.52
CA SER A 46 -6.29 -9.29 -4.88
C SER A 46 -7.42 -8.94 -3.90
N GLY A 47 -7.79 -7.67 -3.77
CA GLY A 47 -8.80 -7.21 -2.80
C GLY A 47 -8.36 -7.34 -1.33
N ARG A 48 -7.05 -7.46 -1.08
CA ARG A 48 -6.44 -7.69 0.25
C ARG A 48 -5.62 -6.49 0.73
N LEU A 49 -5.80 -5.33 0.11
CA LEU A 49 -5.17 -4.09 0.57
C LEU A 49 -6.07 -3.46 1.64
N PHE A 50 -5.68 -3.70 2.89
CA PHE A 50 -6.39 -3.20 4.06
C PHE A 50 -5.64 -2.02 4.70
N ALA A 51 -6.34 -1.19 5.48
CA ALA A 51 -5.74 -0.05 6.18
C ALA A 51 -4.60 -0.50 7.14
N GLU A 52 -4.77 -1.64 7.80
CA GLU A 52 -3.80 -2.23 8.73
C GLU A 52 -2.63 -2.91 7.99
N TYR A 53 -2.71 -3.07 6.67
CA TYR A 53 -1.56 -3.53 5.90
C TYR A 53 -0.61 -2.37 5.62
N ARG A 54 0.65 -2.53 6.01
CA ARG A 54 1.73 -1.59 5.64
C ARG A 54 3.04 -2.36 5.50
N PRO A 55 3.79 -2.21 4.40
CA PRO A 55 5.14 -2.78 4.30
C PRO A 55 6.05 -2.25 5.41
N ALA A 56 6.97 -3.06 5.93
CA ALA A 56 7.87 -2.64 7.01
C ALA A 56 8.76 -1.44 6.63
N ALA A 57 9.14 -1.33 5.35
CA ALA A 57 9.91 -0.21 4.83
C ALA A 57 9.08 1.06 4.55
N SER A 58 7.79 1.07 4.89
CA SER A 58 6.93 2.24 4.73
C SER A 58 7.29 3.30 5.77
N PRO A 59 7.43 4.59 5.39
CA PRO A 59 7.73 5.67 6.33
C PRO A 59 6.63 5.90 7.38
N THR A 60 5.42 5.41 7.11
CA THR A 60 4.26 5.52 8.01
C THR A 60 3.93 4.18 8.67
N PHE A 61 4.88 3.24 8.73
CA PHE A 61 4.68 1.97 9.42
C PHE A 61 4.61 2.22 10.94
N VAL A 62 3.56 1.71 11.58
CA VAL A 62 3.37 1.80 13.03
C VAL A 62 3.06 0.41 13.55
N ALA A 63 3.95 -0.16 14.36
CA ALA A 63 3.91 -1.58 14.73
C ALA A 63 2.63 -2.01 15.48
N SER A 64 1.97 -1.09 16.17
CA SER A 64 0.71 -1.34 16.88
C SER A 64 -0.51 -1.37 15.95
N LEU A 65 -0.47 -0.64 14.84
CA LEU A 65 -1.60 -0.48 13.91
C LEU A 65 -1.43 -1.28 12.62
N HIS A 66 -0.19 -1.61 12.28
CA HIS A 66 0.16 -2.10 10.96
C HIS A 66 0.94 -3.41 10.99
N SER A 67 0.75 -4.22 9.95
CA SER A 67 1.58 -5.38 9.70
C SER A 67 1.81 -5.62 8.20
N ASN A 68 2.95 -6.25 7.88
CA ASN A 68 3.22 -6.75 6.54
C ASN A 68 2.68 -8.18 6.30
N SER A 69 2.26 -8.88 7.37
CA SER A 69 1.72 -10.24 7.32
C SER A 69 0.20 -10.22 7.20
N HIS A 70 -0.35 -10.96 6.24
CA HIS A 70 -1.80 -11.00 6.03
C HIS A 70 -2.56 -11.54 7.24
N LYS A 71 -2.07 -12.62 7.86
CA LYS A 71 -2.68 -13.20 9.07
C LYS A 71 -2.79 -12.14 10.17
N LYS A 72 -1.70 -11.39 10.40
CA LYS A 72 -1.67 -10.36 11.43
C LYS A 72 -2.58 -9.17 11.13
N VAL A 73 -2.67 -8.76 9.86
CA VAL A 73 -3.62 -7.72 9.42
C VAL A 73 -5.07 -8.09 9.74
N LEU A 74 -5.46 -9.36 9.55
CA LEU A 74 -6.80 -9.82 9.89
C LEU A 74 -7.03 -9.84 11.41
N GLU A 75 -6.02 -10.25 12.19
CA GLU A 75 -6.09 -10.18 13.67
C GLU A 75 -6.28 -8.74 14.16
N ILE A 76 -5.53 -7.78 13.61
CA ILE A 76 -5.64 -6.35 13.99
C ILE A 76 -7.05 -5.83 13.67
N ARG A 77 -7.56 -6.11 12.46
CA ARG A 77 -8.91 -5.72 12.06
C ARG A 77 -9.96 -6.32 13.00
N ASN A 78 -9.87 -7.61 13.29
CA ASN A 78 -10.85 -8.27 14.16
C ASN A 78 -10.84 -7.68 15.58
N ARG A 79 -9.65 -7.35 16.12
CA ARG A 79 -9.53 -6.66 17.41
C ARG A 79 -10.17 -5.26 17.36
N ALA A 80 -9.88 -4.48 16.33
CA ALA A 80 -10.46 -3.13 16.17
C ALA A 80 -11.99 -3.18 16.09
N THR A 81 -12.56 -4.18 15.41
CA THR A 81 -14.01 -4.41 15.39
C THR A 81 -14.56 -4.76 16.78
N GLN A 82 -13.86 -5.59 17.55
CA GLN A 82 -14.27 -5.96 18.92
C GLN A 82 -14.22 -4.78 19.90
N GLU A 83 -13.25 -3.88 19.76
CA GLU A 83 -13.14 -2.67 20.58
C GLU A 83 -14.22 -1.64 20.26
N SER A 84 -14.65 -1.53 18.99
CA SER A 84 -15.66 -0.56 18.56
C SER A 84 -17.10 -0.92 18.99
N VAL A 85 -17.33 -2.17 19.44
CA VAL A 85 -18.64 -2.67 19.89
C VAL A 85 -18.76 -2.64 21.43
N ARG A 86 -17.67 -2.33 22.13
CA ARG A 86 -17.67 -2.13 23.59
C ARG A 86 -17.96 -0.68 23.93
#